data_AF-A0A839VDF9-F1
#
_entry.id   AF-A0A839VDF9-F1
#
_cell.length_a   1.000
_cell.length_b   1.000
_cell.length_c   1.000
_cell.angle_alpha   90.00
_cell.angle_beta   90.00
_cell.angle_gamma   90.00
#
_symmetry.space_group_name_H-M   'P 1'
#
loop_
_entity.id
_entity.type
_entity.pdbx_description
1 polymer ?
#
loop_
_entity_poly.entity_id
_entity_poly.type
_entity_poly.pdbx_seq_one_letter_code
_entity_poly.pdbx_strand_id
1 'polypeptide(L)'
;MARQARLLLPETPLHLIQRGNNRSVCFAGDDDCRSYLELLGGISAMMKRLGQRYAQRFNRLYRRTGTLFEGRFRSCLVAETPYLLACHTYIELNPVRAGMVAHPGEYRWSSYRVNAQGDADPLVTPHPTMAALGATHEQRCHRYRELFRHQFAPGMVGPIRQTTHSGLVLGSERFQHQVAELLGRRTTLGKPGRKPRRRDS
;
A
#
# COMPACT_ATOMS: atom_id res chain seq x y z
N MET A 1 22.25 10.17 -7.74
CA MET A 1 21.41 10.94 -6.79
C MET A 1 21.33 10.20 -5.46
N ALA A 2 21.55 10.89 -4.34
CA ALA A 2 21.38 10.34 -3.01
C ALA A 2 19.90 9.93 -2.80
N ARG A 3 19.68 8.70 -2.34
CA ARG A 3 18.33 8.14 -2.16
C ARG A 3 17.76 8.64 -0.83
N GLN A 4 16.55 9.20 -0.86
CA GLN A 4 15.89 9.65 0.36
C GLN A 4 15.54 8.45 1.26
N ALA A 5 15.78 8.59 2.58
CA ALA A 5 15.35 7.61 3.57
C ALA A 5 13.81 7.54 3.60
N ARG A 6 13.23 6.41 4.01
CA ARG A 6 11.76 6.32 4.17
C ARG A 6 11.32 7.10 5.40
N LEU A 7 10.08 7.61 5.39
CA LEU A 7 9.45 8.12 6.60
C LEU A 7 8.87 6.92 7.35
N LEU A 8 9.25 6.79 8.62
CA LEU A 8 8.75 5.77 9.54
C LEU A 8 8.45 6.47 10.85
N LEU A 9 7.23 6.28 11.37
CA LEU A 9 6.80 6.79 12.66
C LEU A 9 6.16 5.59 13.39
N PRO A 10 6.55 5.29 14.64
CA PRO A 10 5.95 4.21 15.42
C PRO A 10 4.43 4.34 15.51
N GLU A 11 3.73 3.20 15.57
CA GLU A 11 2.27 3.13 15.68
C GLU A 11 1.49 3.87 14.57
N THR A 12 2.15 4.25 13.47
CA THR A 12 1.52 4.94 12.35
C THR A 12 1.37 3.98 11.16
N PRO A 13 0.16 3.86 10.58
CA PRO A 13 -0.06 3.03 9.40
C PRO A 13 0.87 3.37 8.24
N LEU A 14 1.32 2.34 7.53
CA LEU A 14 2.22 2.46 6.38
C LEU A 14 1.62 1.74 5.18
N HIS A 15 1.33 2.48 4.10
CA HIS A 15 0.92 1.88 2.83
C HIS A 15 2.15 1.60 1.96
N LEU A 16 2.28 0.35 1.52
CA LEU A 16 3.45 -0.19 0.83
C LEU A 16 3.07 -0.67 -0.58
N ILE A 17 3.92 -0.39 -1.57
CA ILE A 17 3.77 -0.97 -2.92
C ILE A 17 5.10 -1.53 -3.43
N GLN A 18 5.02 -2.71 -4.08
CA GLN A 18 6.11 -3.34 -4.80
C GLN A 18 5.62 -3.67 -6.21
N ARG A 19 6.39 -3.26 -7.23
CA ARG A 19 6.00 -3.41 -8.64
C ARG A 19 6.95 -4.32 -9.40
N GLY A 20 6.41 -5.06 -10.35
CA GLY A 20 7.14 -5.95 -11.24
C GLY A 20 7.82 -5.19 -12.35
N ASN A 21 9.05 -5.59 -12.66
CA ASN A 21 9.92 -4.91 -13.62
C ASN A 21 9.26 -4.83 -15.00
N ASN A 22 9.25 -3.66 -15.64
CA ASN A 22 8.58 -3.45 -16.93
C ASN A 22 7.10 -3.89 -16.95
N ARG A 23 6.38 -3.67 -15.83
CA ARG A 23 4.99 -4.13 -15.64
C ARG A 23 4.82 -5.65 -15.75
N SER A 24 5.90 -6.42 -15.59
CA SER A 24 5.83 -7.87 -15.57
C SER A 24 4.95 -8.35 -14.43
N VAL A 25 4.30 -9.49 -14.66
CA VAL A 25 3.56 -10.21 -13.63
C VAL A 25 4.51 -10.57 -12.48
N CYS A 26 4.18 -10.14 -11.26
CA CYS A 26 4.92 -10.49 -10.04
C CYS A 26 4.44 -11.80 -9.44
N PHE A 27 3.16 -12.13 -9.59
CA PHE A 27 2.50 -13.29 -9.03
C PHE A 27 1.72 -13.94 -10.17
N ALA A 28 2.19 -15.08 -10.64
CA ALA A 28 1.58 -15.77 -11.78
C ALA A 28 0.56 -16.84 -11.34
N GLY A 29 0.46 -17.11 -10.04
CA GLY A 29 -0.56 -18.00 -9.48
C GLY A 29 -0.63 -17.96 -7.96
N ASP A 30 -1.44 -18.85 -7.41
CA ASP A 30 -1.71 -18.94 -5.97
C ASP A 30 -0.47 -19.28 -5.14
N ASP A 31 0.40 -20.15 -5.64
CA ASP A 31 1.61 -20.58 -4.92
C ASP A 31 2.65 -19.46 -4.76
N ASP A 32 2.66 -18.53 -5.72
CA ASP A 32 3.48 -17.34 -5.71
C ASP A 32 3.06 -16.39 -4.58
N CYS A 33 1.75 -16.19 -4.42
CA CYS A 33 1.19 -15.38 -3.33
C CYS A 33 1.49 -16.01 -1.96
N ARG A 34 1.28 -17.32 -1.78
CA ARG A 34 1.58 -18.01 -0.50
C ARG A 34 3.04 -17.88 -0.10
N SER A 35 3.94 -18.16 -1.04
CA SER A 35 5.39 -18.08 -0.81
C SER A 35 5.85 -16.68 -0.44
N TYR A 36 5.19 -15.65 -0.96
CA TYR A 36 5.48 -14.26 -0.61
C TYR A 36 5.00 -13.91 0.81
N LEU A 37 3.88 -14.45 1.25
CA LEU A 37 3.33 -14.17 2.58
C LEU A 37 4.12 -14.85 3.72
N GLU A 38 4.75 -15.99 3.47
CA GLU A 38 5.49 -16.77 4.49
C GLU A 38 6.81 -16.10 4.97
N LEU A 39 7.26 -15.01 4.35
CA LEU A 39 8.62 -14.46 4.52
C LEU A 39 8.69 -13.12 5.32
N LEU A 40 7.76 -12.88 6.25
CA LEU A 40 7.58 -11.60 6.97
C LEU A 40 8.56 -11.36 8.16
N GLY A 41 8.77 -10.10 8.59
CA GLY A 41 9.71 -9.59 9.62
C GLY A 41 9.74 -8.03 9.72
N GLY A 42 10.77 -7.39 10.32
CA GLY A 42 10.85 -5.90 10.39
C GLY A 42 10.92 -5.17 9.03
N ILE A 43 10.08 -4.15 8.78
CA ILE A 43 9.63 -3.69 7.44
C ILE A 43 10.73 -3.61 6.36
N SER A 44 11.77 -2.77 6.52
CA SER A 44 12.75 -2.57 5.44
C SER A 44 13.67 -3.78 5.22
N ALA A 45 14.12 -4.43 6.28
CA ALA A 45 14.97 -5.62 6.20
C ALA A 45 14.16 -6.84 5.74
N MET A 46 12.90 -6.95 6.20
CA MET A 46 11.92 -7.92 5.74
C MET A 46 11.71 -7.80 4.25
N MET A 47 11.25 -6.65 3.76
CA MET A 47 10.94 -6.47 2.35
C MET A 47 12.15 -6.75 1.46
N LYS A 48 13.37 -6.45 1.92
CA LYS A 48 14.61 -6.82 1.22
C LYS A 48 14.75 -8.35 1.14
N ARG A 49 14.70 -9.06 2.27
CA ARG A 49 14.86 -10.52 2.32
C ARG A 49 13.74 -11.24 1.54
N LEU A 50 12.51 -10.82 1.77
CA LEU A 50 11.30 -11.28 1.08
C LEU A 50 11.44 -11.13 -0.43
N GLY A 51 11.74 -9.91 -0.90
CA GLY A 51 11.87 -9.63 -2.32
C GLY A 51 13.00 -10.42 -2.98
N GLN A 52 14.13 -10.60 -2.29
CA GLN A 52 15.26 -11.39 -2.79
C GLN A 52 14.92 -12.88 -2.90
N ARG A 53 14.42 -13.50 -1.83
CA ARG A 53 14.06 -14.92 -1.82
C ARG A 53 12.97 -15.25 -2.83
N TYR A 54 11.94 -14.40 -2.90
CA TYR A 54 10.85 -14.59 -3.83
C TYR A 54 11.30 -14.43 -5.29
N ALA A 55 12.09 -13.40 -5.62
CA ALA A 55 12.60 -13.22 -6.98
C ALA A 55 13.48 -14.41 -7.43
N GLN A 56 14.31 -14.96 -6.55
CA GLN A 56 15.10 -16.16 -6.83
C GLN A 56 14.22 -17.37 -7.11
N ARG A 57 13.20 -17.60 -6.25
CA ARG A 57 12.23 -18.68 -6.45
C ARG A 57 11.50 -18.53 -7.78
N PHE A 58 10.94 -17.36 -8.06
CA PHE A 58 10.18 -17.07 -9.28
C PHE A 58 11.03 -17.30 -10.53
N ASN A 59 12.25 -16.76 -10.55
CA ASN A 59 13.17 -16.95 -11.67
C ASN A 59 13.51 -18.42 -11.90
N ARG A 60 13.74 -19.19 -10.82
CA ARG A 60 13.96 -20.63 -10.93
C ARG A 60 12.73 -21.37 -11.46
N LEU A 61 11.55 -21.07 -10.91
CA LEU A 61 10.28 -21.72 -11.27
C LEU A 61 9.91 -21.48 -12.73
N TYR A 62 10.02 -20.23 -13.19
CA TYR A 62 9.63 -19.83 -14.54
C TYR A 62 10.80 -19.77 -15.53
N ARG A 63 11.97 -20.30 -15.17
CA ARG A 63 13.20 -20.32 -16.00
C ARG A 63 13.57 -18.95 -16.56
N ARG A 64 13.44 -17.91 -15.73
CA ARG A 64 13.78 -16.52 -16.05
C ARG A 64 15.10 -16.11 -15.42
N THR A 65 15.70 -15.05 -15.97
CA THR A 65 16.86 -14.38 -15.40
C THR A 65 16.58 -12.88 -15.25
N GLY A 66 17.42 -12.17 -14.47
CA GLY A 66 17.27 -10.74 -14.23
C GLY A 66 16.37 -10.38 -13.02
N THR A 67 16.05 -9.09 -12.89
CA THR A 67 15.29 -8.57 -11.74
C THR A 67 13.79 -8.73 -11.94
N LEU A 68 13.11 -9.35 -10.97
CA LEU A 68 11.65 -9.46 -10.95
C LEU A 68 10.94 -8.13 -10.67
N PHE A 69 11.51 -7.31 -9.78
CA PHE A 69 10.89 -6.08 -9.30
C PHE A 69 11.54 -4.82 -9.90
N GLU A 70 10.77 -3.72 -10.06
CA GLU A 70 11.23 -2.38 -10.52
C GLU A 70 12.20 -1.67 -9.53
N GLY A 71 12.70 -2.39 -8.52
CA GLY A 71 13.57 -1.88 -7.48
C GLY A 71 12.97 -2.02 -6.07
N ARG A 72 13.36 -1.13 -5.18
CA ARG A 72 12.87 -1.14 -3.78
C ARG A 72 11.37 -0.83 -3.73
N PHE A 73 10.65 -1.45 -2.79
CA PHE A 73 9.30 -1.04 -2.46
C PHE A 73 9.21 0.45 -2.12
N ARG A 74 8.07 1.05 -2.46
CA ARG A 74 7.69 2.41 -2.06
C ARG A 74 6.74 2.34 -0.88
N SER A 75 6.70 3.41 -0.11
CA SER A 75 5.93 3.46 1.13
C SER A 75 5.52 4.88 1.47
N CYS A 76 4.30 5.11 1.93
CA CYS A 76 3.87 6.39 2.53
C CYS A 76 3.28 6.15 3.92
N LEU A 77 3.52 7.09 4.84
CA LEU A 77 2.77 7.12 6.10
C LEU A 77 1.34 7.52 5.81
N VAL A 78 0.40 6.90 6.51
CA VAL A 78 -1.03 7.12 6.32
C VAL A 78 -1.61 7.50 7.69
N ALA A 79 -2.27 8.66 7.74
CA ALA A 79 -3.09 9.03 8.88
C ALA A 79 -4.20 7.99 9.10
N GLU A 80 -4.78 7.96 10.28
CA GLU A 80 -5.94 7.12 10.57
C GLU A 80 -7.19 7.61 9.82
N THR A 81 -8.39 7.41 10.37
CA THR A 81 -9.65 7.82 9.74
C THR A 81 -9.63 9.29 9.31
N PRO A 82 -10.06 9.62 8.07
CA PRO A 82 -10.62 8.72 7.05
C PRO A 82 -9.58 8.10 6.08
N TYR A 83 -8.32 8.51 6.16
CA TYR A 83 -7.27 8.18 5.18
C TYR A 83 -6.93 6.69 5.17
N LEU A 84 -6.84 6.05 6.35
CA LEU A 84 -6.57 4.62 6.44
C LEU A 84 -7.70 3.79 5.79
N LEU A 85 -8.96 4.12 6.07
CA LEU A 85 -10.11 3.45 5.45
C LEU A 85 -10.13 3.64 3.94
N ALA A 86 -9.79 4.84 3.45
CA ALA A 86 -9.64 5.09 2.01
C ALA A 86 -8.49 4.29 1.38
N CYS A 87 -7.40 4.09 2.11
CA CYS A 87 -6.31 3.21 1.68
C CYS A 87 -6.75 1.74 1.61
N HIS A 88 -7.52 1.26 2.60
CA HIS A 88 -8.09 -0.08 2.57
C HIS A 88 -8.99 -0.28 1.34
N THR A 89 -9.98 0.58 1.13
CA THR A 89 -10.88 0.48 -0.03
C THR A 89 -10.13 0.59 -1.35
N TYR A 90 -9.12 1.47 -1.41
CA TYR A 90 -8.22 1.54 -2.55
C TYR A 90 -7.53 0.19 -2.78
N ILE A 91 -6.91 -0.43 -1.78
CA ILE A 91 -6.18 -1.69 -1.97
C ILE A 91 -7.12 -2.81 -2.44
N GLU A 92 -8.27 -2.97 -1.80
CA GLU A 92 -9.24 -4.03 -2.12
C GLU A 92 -9.84 -3.87 -3.52
N LEU A 93 -9.94 -2.65 -4.04
CA LEU A 93 -10.43 -2.38 -5.39
C LEU A 93 -9.32 -2.47 -6.46
N ASN A 94 -8.06 -2.74 -6.11
CA ASN A 94 -7.00 -2.90 -7.11
C ASN A 94 -7.27 -4.04 -8.12
N PRO A 95 -7.67 -5.26 -7.69
CA PRO A 95 -7.98 -6.36 -8.60
C PRO A 95 -9.14 -6.03 -9.54
N VAL A 96 -10.19 -5.36 -9.02
CA VAL A 96 -11.33 -4.90 -9.82
C VAL A 96 -10.89 -3.86 -10.85
N ARG A 97 -10.11 -2.85 -10.44
CA ARG A 97 -9.57 -1.83 -11.36
C ARG A 97 -8.60 -2.39 -12.39
N ALA A 98 -7.96 -3.52 -12.10
CA ALA A 98 -7.10 -4.23 -13.04
C ALA A 98 -7.89 -5.18 -13.97
N GLY A 99 -9.22 -5.29 -13.82
CA GLY A 99 -10.06 -6.17 -14.62
C GLY A 99 -9.87 -7.65 -14.30
N MET A 100 -9.31 -8.00 -13.13
CA MET A 100 -9.05 -9.40 -12.76
C MET A 100 -10.29 -10.09 -12.19
N VAL A 101 -11.17 -9.35 -11.53
CA VAL A 101 -12.42 -9.82 -10.90
C VAL A 101 -13.49 -8.75 -11.00
N ALA A 102 -14.76 -9.11 -10.91
CA ALA A 102 -15.87 -8.16 -10.95
C ALA A 102 -16.12 -7.52 -9.59
N HIS A 103 -15.87 -8.26 -8.51
CA HIS A 103 -16.10 -7.83 -7.14
C HIS A 103 -14.84 -8.05 -6.26
N PRO A 104 -14.49 -7.14 -5.33
CA PRO A 104 -13.28 -7.29 -4.50
C PRO A 104 -13.27 -8.60 -3.69
N GLY A 105 -14.44 -9.10 -3.27
CA GLY A 105 -14.56 -10.37 -2.56
C GLY A 105 -14.29 -11.64 -3.39
N GLU A 106 -14.17 -11.52 -4.72
CA GLU A 106 -13.77 -12.64 -5.60
C GLU A 106 -12.25 -12.77 -5.67
N TYR A 107 -11.49 -11.74 -5.28
CA TYR A 107 -10.03 -11.81 -5.28
C TYR A 107 -9.52 -12.40 -3.97
N ARG A 108 -9.04 -13.66 -4.04
CA ARG A 108 -8.56 -14.42 -2.88
C ARG A 108 -7.41 -13.76 -2.13
N TRP A 109 -6.53 -13.05 -2.83
CA TRP A 109 -5.25 -12.57 -2.29
C TRP A 109 -5.34 -11.15 -1.74
N SER A 110 -6.38 -10.87 -0.97
CA SER A 110 -6.55 -9.62 -0.25
C SER A 110 -7.24 -9.82 1.10
N SER A 111 -7.20 -8.79 1.92
CA SER A 111 -7.85 -8.78 3.23
C SER A 111 -9.37 -8.60 3.16
N TYR A 112 -9.99 -8.57 1.97
CA TYR A 112 -11.42 -8.31 1.82
C TYR A 112 -12.23 -9.36 2.56
N ARG A 113 -11.83 -10.63 2.44
CA ARG A 113 -12.53 -11.75 3.09
C ARG A 113 -12.55 -11.60 4.61
N VAL A 114 -11.43 -11.15 5.20
CA VAL A 114 -11.34 -10.90 6.64
C VAL A 114 -12.18 -9.67 7.03
N ASN A 115 -11.96 -8.55 6.35
CA ASN A 115 -12.54 -7.27 6.75
C ASN A 115 -14.04 -7.13 6.41
N ALA A 116 -14.51 -7.79 5.35
CA ALA A 116 -15.85 -7.62 4.80
C ALA A 116 -16.74 -8.86 4.98
N GLN A 117 -16.15 -10.06 4.93
CA GLN A 117 -16.88 -11.34 4.98
C GLN A 117 -16.71 -12.06 6.32
N GLY A 118 -15.73 -11.64 7.13
CA GLY A 118 -15.54 -12.11 8.49
C GLY A 118 -14.68 -13.37 8.61
N ASP A 119 -13.98 -13.77 7.55
CA ASP A 119 -13.04 -14.90 7.56
C ASP A 119 -11.89 -14.65 8.55
N ALA A 120 -11.29 -15.72 9.07
CA ALA A 120 -10.08 -15.65 9.88
C ALA A 120 -8.83 -15.81 8.99
N ASP A 121 -7.82 -14.96 9.20
CA ASP A 121 -6.50 -15.07 8.57
C ASP A 121 -5.43 -14.70 9.59
N PRO A 122 -4.47 -15.61 9.89
CA PRO A 122 -3.40 -15.35 10.87
C PRO A 122 -2.45 -14.22 10.46
N LEU A 123 -2.47 -13.78 9.19
CA LEU A 123 -1.65 -12.68 8.69
C LEU A 123 -2.32 -11.31 8.90
N VAL A 124 -3.59 -11.28 9.31
CA VAL A 124 -4.36 -10.05 9.46
C VAL A 124 -4.67 -9.78 10.92
N THR A 125 -4.02 -8.77 11.49
CA THR A 125 -4.37 -8.20 12.79
C THR A 125 -5.20 -6.92 12.57
N PRO A 126 -6.44 -6.83 13.08
CA PRO A 126 -7.25 -5.64 12.92
C PRO A 126 -6.62 -4.40 13.57
N HIS A 127 -6.51 -3.30 12.82
CA HIS A 127 -6.12 -2.00 13.34
C HIS A 127 -7.23 -1.40 14.22
N PRO A 128 -6.94 -0.56 15.25
CA PRO A 128 -7.98 0.11 16.05
C PRO A 128 -9.04 0.86 15.23
N THR A 129 -8.65 1.51 14.14
CA THR A 129 -9.58 2.12 13.17
C THR A 129 -10.61 1.14 12.60
N MET A 130 -10.19 -0.10 12.33
CA MET A 130 -11.06 -1.16 11.84
C MET A 130 -11.95 -1.69 12.96
N ALA A 131 -11.39 -1.85 14.17
CA ALA A 131 -12.14 -2.23 15.36
C ALA A 131 -13.26 -1.21 15.69
N ALA A 132 -12.98 0.08 15.50
CA ALA A 132 -13.92 1.17 15.74
C ALA A 132 -15.12 1.18 14.77
N LEU A 133 -15.09 0.40 13.68
CA LEU A 133 -16.23 0.26 12.76
C LEU A 133 -17.44 -0.42 13.42
N GLY A 134 -17.34 -1.04 14.58
CA GLY A 134 -18.47 -1.75 15.20
C GLY A 134 -18.09 -2.50 16.46
N ALA A 135 -19.04 -2.60 17.39
CA ALA A 135 -18.84 -3.31 18.65
C ALA A 135 -18.69 -4.81 18.41
N THR A 136 -19.47 -5.36 17.48
CA THR A 136 -19.41 -6.78 17.10
C THR A 136 -18.63 -6.98 15.79
N HIS A 137 -18.11 -8.20 15.61
CA HIS A 137 -17.45 -8.59 14.36
C HIS A 137 -18.36 -8.43 13.15
N GLU A 138 -19.62 -8.82 13.29
CA GLU A 138 -20.64 -8.67 12.24
C GLU A 138 -20.89 -7.21 11.88
N GLN A 139 -21.01 -6.32 12.88
CA GLN A 139 -21.17 -4.89 12.65
C GLN A 139 -19.97 -4.31 11.90
N ARG A 140 -18.74 -4.70 12.27
CA ARG A 140 -17.53 -4.25 11.57
C ARG A 140 -17.54 -4.68 10.11
N CYS A 141 -17.83 -5.95 9.83
CA CYS A 141 -17.92 -6.49 8.48
C CYS A 141 -19.00 -5.77 7.65
N HIS A 142 -20.17 -5.54 8.24
CA HIS A 142 -21.25 -4.78 7.61
C HIS A 142 -20.81 -3.34 7.28
N ARG A 143 -20.32 -2.58 8.27
CA ARG A 143 -19.89 -1.19 8.05
C ARG A 143 -18.71 -1.08 7.07
N TYR A 144 -17.81 -2.06 7.06
CA TYR A 144 -16.73 -2.12 6.07
C TYR A 144 -17.27 -2.32 4.64
N ARG A 145 -18.28 -3.18 4.44
CA ARG A 145 -18.94 -3.34 3.13
C ARG A 145 -19.63 -2.05 2.66
N GLU A 146 -20.22 -1.27 3.56
CA GLU A 146 -20.84 0.01 3.22
C GLU A 146 -19.83 1.02 2.61
N LEU A 147 -18.55 0.92 2.96
CA LEU A 147 -17.51 1.77 2.36
C LEU A 147 -17.43 1.60 0.84
N PHE A 148 -17.77 0.43 0.31
CA PHE A 148 -17.72 0.15 -1.13
C PHE A 148 -18.99 0.62 -1.85
N ARG A 149 -20.16 0.53 -1.19
CA ARG A 149 -21.44 0.98 -1.78
C ARG A 149 -21.46 2.48 -1.99
N HIS A 150 -20.96 3.25 -1.03
CA HIS A 150 -20.96 4.71 -1.09
C HIS A 150 -19.75 5.30 -1.82
N GLN A 151 -18.93 4.47 -2.49
CA GLN A 151 -17.65 4.86 -3.09
C GLN A 151 -16.82 5.69 -2.11
N PHE A 152 -16.55 5.16 -0.92
CA PHE A 152 -15.94 5.92 0.17
C PHE A 152 -14.71 6.71 -0.32
N ALA A 153 -14.86 8.04 -0.23
CA ALA A 153 -13.88 9.05 -0.60
C ALA A 153 -13.58 9.16 -2.12
N PRO A 154 -14.55 9.61 -2.94
CA PRO A 154 -14.29 9.97 -4.33
C PRO A 154 -13.17 11.03 -4.36
N GLY A 155 -12.20 10.85 -5.24
CA GLY A 155 -11.03 11.73 -5.33
C GLY A 155 -9.81 11.31 -4.50
N MET A 156 -9.90 10.34 -3.59
CA MET A 156 -8.73 9.89 -2.81
C MET A 156 -7.73 9.02 -3.58
N VAL A 157 -8.14 8.45 -4.72
CA VAL A 157 -7.26 7.63 -5.56
C VAL A 157 -6.00 8.40 -6.01
N GLY A 158 -6.15 9.66 -6.40
CA GLY A 158 -5.05 10.52 -6.81
C GLY A 158 -4.04 10.76 -5.68
N PRO A 159 -4.47 11.33 -4.53
CA PRO A 159 -3.66 11.51 -3.34
C PRO A 159 -2.96 10.23 -2.86
N ILE A 160 -3.65 9.09 -2.81
CA ILE A 160 -3.05 7.79 -2.42
C ILE A 160 -1.90 7.43 -3.37
N ARG A 161 -2.12 7.46 -4.69
CA ARG A 161 -1.08 7.13 -5.67
C ARG A 161 0.10 8.10 -5.59
N GLN A 162 -0.20 9.40 -5.48
CA GLN A 162 0.80 10.45 -5.47
C GLN A 162 1.72 10.38 -4.24
N THR A 163 1.14 10.27 -3.05
CA THR A 163 1.87 10.17 -1.77
C THR A 163 2.67 8.87 -1.67
N THR A 164 2.09 7.75 -2.11
CA THR A 164 2.80 6.45 -2.16
C THR A 164 3.99 6.50 -3.11
N HIS A 165 3.84 7.13 -4.29
CA HIS A 165 4.91 7.24 -5.26
C HIS A 165 6.04 8.16 -4.77
N SER A 166 5.71 9.28 -4.13
CA SER A 166 6.69 10.23 -3.61
C SER A 166 7.31 9.82 -2.27
N GLY A 167 6.71 8.85 -1.58
CA GLY A 167 7.19 8.34 -0.30
C GLY A 167 6.93 9.28 0.88
N LEU A 168 5.84 10.04 0.79
CA LEU A 168 5.49 11.13 1.71
C LEU A 168 4.32 10.74 2.62
N VAL A 169 3.56 11.70 3.13
CA VAL A 169 2.49 11.46 4.11
C VAL A 169 1.11 11.68 3.49
N LEU A 170 0.25 10.67 3.59
CA LEU A 170 -1.17 10.76 3.27
C LEU A 170 -1.95 11.09 4.54
N GLY A 171 -2.55 12.27 4.61
CA GLY A 171 -3.28 12.73 5.78
C GLY A 171 -3.73 14.17 5.62
N SER A 172 -4.38 14.70 6.65
CA SER A 172 -4.74 16.12 6.69
C SER A 172 -3.48 16.99 6.71
N GLU A 173 -3.60 18.25 6.32
CA GLU A 173 -2.47 19.20 6.40
C GLU A 173 -1.91 19.26 7.82
N ARG A 174 -2.78 19.29 8.84
CA ARG A 174 -2.39 19.21 10.25
C ARG A 174 -1.52 17.98 10.53
N PHE A 175 -1.95 16.80 10.10
CA PHE A 175 -1.18 15.56 10.32
C PHE A 175 0.17 15.60 9.59
N GLN A 176 0.18 16.09 8.35
CA GLN A 176 1.42 16.24 7.58
C GLN A 176 2.40 17.20 8.27
N HIS A 177 1.93 18.30 8.85
CA HIS A 177 2.73 19.24 9.63
C HIS A 177 3.27 18.60 10.91
N GLN A 178 2.42 17.92 11.69
CA GLN A 178 2.83 17.21 12.91
C GLN A 178 3.93 16.18 12.63
N VAL A 179 3.77 15.37 11.57
CA VAL A 179 4.79 14.39 11.17
C VAL A 179 6.08 15.09 10.71
N ALA A 180 5.98 16.26 10.07
CA ALA A 180 7.16 17.02 9.63
C ALA A 180 7.98 17.54 10.81
N GLU A 181 7.30 18.07 11.83
CA GLU A 181 7.90 18.55 13.08
C GLU A 181 8.57 17.40 13.83
N LEU A 182 7.86 16.27 14.02
CA LEU A 182 8.37 15.10 14.73
C LEU A 182 9.60 14.47 14.05
N LEU A 183 9.61 14.43 12.72
CA LEU A 183 10.68 13.76 11.97
C LEU A 183 11.79 14.73 11.52
N GLY A 184 11.59 16.05 11.63
CA GLY A 184 12.49 17.06 11.06
C GLY A 184 12.63 16.95 9.53
N ARG A 185 11.59 16.47 8.84
CA ARG A 185 11.65 16.09 7.41
C ARG A 185 10.43 16.56 6.65
N ARG A 186 10.61 16.85 5.35
CA ARG A 186 9.51 17.21 4.46
C ARG A 186 8.52 16.04 4.30
N THR A 187 7.23 16.32 4.54
CA THR A 187 6.11 15.36 4.45
C THR A 187 5.14 15.64 3.31
N THR A 188 5.29 16.77 2.62
CA THR A 188 4.45 17.20 1.49
C THR A 188 5.28 17.36 0.21
N LEU A 189 4.61 17.35 -0.94
CA LEU A 189 5.28 17.63 -2.20
C LEU A 189 5.66 19.12 -2.26
N GLY A 190 6.89 19.40 -2.66
CA GLY A 190 7.27 20.76 -3.00
C GLY A 190 6.53 21.21 -4.27
N LYS A 191 6.21 22.50 -4.36
CA LYS A 191 5.74 23.10 -5.63
C LYS A 191 6.85 22.90 -6.69
N PRO A 192 6.54 22.41 -7.90
CA PRO A 192 7.54 22.31 -8.96
C PRO A 192 8.19 23.69 -9.18
N GLY A 193 9.52 23.76 -9.07
CA GLY A 193 10.24 25.01 -9.35
C GLY A 193 10.01 25.45 -10.79
N ARG A 194 9.78 26.76 -11.01
CA ARG A 194 9.69 27.35 -12.35
C ARG A 194 11.00 27.06 -13.09
N LYS A 195 10.95 26.42 -14.27
CA LYS A 195 12.16 26.23 -15.11
C LYS A 195 12.81 27.61 -15.34
N PRO A 196 14.12 27.78 -15.07
CA PRO A 196 14.79 29.04 -15.38
C PRO A 196 14.68 29.29 -16.90
N ARG A 197 14.23 30.49 -17.30
CA ARG A 197 14.28 30.92 -18.70
C ARG A 197 15.74 30.85 -19.13
N ARG A 198 16.02 30.13 -20.22
CA ARG A 198 17.30 30.27 -20.92
C ARG A 198 17.49 31.75 -21.22
N ARG A 199 18.61 32.32 -20.77
CA ARG A 199 19.09 33.58 -21.32
C ARG A 199 19.63 33.22 -22.69
N ASP A 200 18.94 33.67 -23.73
CA ASP A 200 19.50 33.70 -25.07
C ASP A 200 20.61 34.76 -25.04
N SER A 201 21.82 34.31 -25.31
CA SER A 201 23.05 35.12 -25.45
C SER A 201 23.37 35.28 -26.92
#